data_AF-A0A9Q6N597-F1
#
_entry.id   AF-A0A9Q6N597-F1
#
_cell.length_a   1.000
_cell.length_b   1.000
_cell.length_c   1.000
_cell.angle_alpha   90.00
_cell.angle_beta   90.00
_cell.angle_gamma   90.00
#
_symmetry.space_group_name_H-M   'P 1'
#
loop_
_entity.id
_entity.type
_entity.pdbx_description
1 polymer ?
#
loop_
_entity_poly.entity_id
_entity_poly.type
_entity_poly.pdbx_seq_one_letter_code
_entity_poly.pdbx_strand_id
1 'polypeptide(L)'
;MSWAVRNDGVQGWRAIEGADELFPNEVYSEFEPVQVMPSPHSIEDLSALVKVRRSELLTFAAHRMGPLQDAMDIGCITDVEAKQLLLWKNYRISLNRIEEQDFFSSEFQWPLSPDEILTQ
;
A
#
# COMPACT_ATOMS: atom_id res chain seq x y z
N MET A 1 25.28 29.35 -8.32
CA MET A 1 24.05 29.23 -9.11
C MET A 1 22.91 29.48 -8.15
N SER A 2 22.04 30.43 -8.48
CA SER A 2 20.89 30.77 -7.64
C SER A 2 19.63 30.14 -8.23
N TRP A 3 18.56 30.09 -7.46
CA TRP A 3 17.31 29.44 -7.87
C TRP A 3 16.13 30.39 -7.70
N ALA A 4 15.24 30.39 -8.69
CA ALA A 4 13.95 31.08 -8.61
C ALA A 4 12.86 30.05 -8.35
N VAL A 5 12.19 30.15 -7.20
CA VAL A 5 11.15 29.22 -6.73
C VAL A 5 9.78 29.86 -6.88
N ARG A 6 8.82 29.18 -7.50
CA ARG A 6 7.47 29.73 -7.66
C ARG A 6 6.76 29.87 -6.31
N ASN A 7 6.02 30.97 -6.11
CA ASN A 7 5.22 31.23 -4.89
C ASN A 7 3.70 31.03 -5.08
N ASP A 8 3.27 30.58 -6.26
CA ASP A 8 1.87 30.40 -6.64
C ASP A 8 1.25 29.07 -6.17
N GLY A 9 1.97 28.33 -5.31
CA GLY A 9 1.56 27.02 -4.80
C GLY A 9 1.82 25.86 -5.75
N VAL A 10 2.32 26.12 -6.97
CA VAL A 10 2.74 25.08 -7.91
C VAL A 10 4.22 24.76 -7.67
N GLN A 11 4.54 23.48 -7.48
CA GLN A 11 5.92 23.03 -7.35
C GLN A 11 6.69 23.32 -8.65
N GLY A 12 7.77 24.10 -8.54
CA GLY A 12 8.64 24.38 -9.68
C GLY A 12 9.70 25.44 -9.35
N TRP A 13 10.88 25.26 -9.92
CA TRP A 13 11.97 26.24 -9.87
C TRP A 13 12.83 26.14 -11.11
N ARG A 14 13.61 27.19 -11.33
CA ARG A 14 14.63 27.25 -12.38
C ARG A 14 15.91 27.86 -11.82
N ALA A 15 17.05 27.49 -12.40
CA ALA A 15 18.31 28.13 -12.10
C ALA A 15 18.33 29.54 -12.71
N ILE A 16 18.85 30.50 -11.96
CA ILE A 16 19.05 31.90 -12.36
C ILE A 16 20.46 32.35 -12.01
N GLU A 17 21.00 33.28 -12.80
CA GLU A 17 22.34 33.84 -12.54
C GLU A 17 22.29 35.00 -11.53
N GLY A 18 21.18 35.75 -11.47
CA GLY A 18 21.00 36.88 -10.55
C GLY A 18 19.54 37.21 -10.24
N ALA A 19 19.31 38.05 -9.22
CA ALA A 19 17.98 38.41 -8.75
C ALA A 19 17.18 39.29 -9.74
N ASP A 20 17.84 39.88 -10.74
CA ASP A 20 17.21 40.68 -11.80
C ASP A 20 16.36 39.83 -12.76
N GLU A 21 16.53 38.50 -12.73
CA GLU A 21 15.76 37.57 -13.56
C GLU A 21 14.48 37.07 -12.88
N LEU A 22 14.16 37.49 -11.65
CA LEU A 22 12.99 37.01 -10.91
C LEU A 22 11.68 37.52 -11.52
N PHE A 23 10.72 36.61 -11.72
CA PHE A 23 9.34 37.00 -12.02
C PHE A 23 8.60 37.44 -10.75
N PRO A 24 7.53 38.25 -10.86
CA PRO A 24 6.74 38.71 -9.70
C PRO A 24 6.15 37.58 -8.82
N ASN A 25 6.00 36.38 -9.37
CA ASN A 25 5.50 35.18 -8.71
C ASN A 25 6.62 34.19 -8.33
N GLU A 26 7.87 34.65 -8.22
CA GLU A 26 9.02 33.84 -7.85
C GLU A 26 9.74 34.41 -6.62
N VAL A 27 10.40 33.53 -5.87
CA VAL A 27 11.21 33.85 -4.69
C VAL A 27 12.63 33.39 -4.96
N TYR A 28 13.57 34.26 -4.64
CA TYR A 28 14.99 33.96 -4.70
C TYR A 28 15.40 32.93 -3.64
N SER A 29 16.15 31.91 -4.04
CA SER A 29 16.76 30.92 -3.16
C SER A 29 18.23 30.74 -3.53
N GLU A 30 19.12 30.91 -2.54
CA GLU A 30 20.56 30.63 -2.71
C GLU A 30 20.87 29.13 -2.70
N PHE A 31 19.99 28.34 -2.09
CA PHE A 31 20.10 26.89 -2.03
C PHE A 31 19.26 26.25 -3.12
N GLU A 32 19.72 25.11 -3.64
CA GLU A 32 18.92 24.27 -4.51
C GLU A 32 17.66 23.82 -3.75
N PRO A 33 16.47 24.27 -4.16
CA PRO A 33 15.24 23.85 -3.50
C PRO A 33 15.10 22.33 -3.65
N VAL A 34 14.74 21.67 -2.56
CA VAL A 34 14.54 20.21 -2.56
C VAL A 34 13.34 19.89 -3.43
N GLN A 35 13.56 19.17 -4.53
CA GLN A 35 12.51 18.61 -5.40
C GLN A 35 11.64 17.72 -4.54
N VAL A 36 10.58 18.33 -3.99
CA VAL A 36 9.39 17.63 -3.56
C VAL A 36 8.79 17.09 -4.86
N MET A 37 9.39 16.03 -5.39
CA MET A 37 8.81 15.30 -6.48
C MET A 37 7.41 14.91 -5.98
N PRO A 38 6.32 15.22 -6.70
CA PRO A 38 5.15 14.40 -6.56
C PRO A 38 5.60 13.02 -7.01
N SER A 39 5.95 12.17 -6.04
CA SER A 39 6.19 10.76 -6.26
C SER A 39 5.02 10.26 -7.13
N PRO A 40 5.26 9.48 -8.20
CA PRO A 40 4.20 8.91 -9.04
C PRO A 40 3.21 8.01 -8.29
N HIS A 41 3.38 7.83 -6.99
CA HIS A 41 2.42 7.22 -6.10
C HIS A 41 2.21 8.21 -4.97
N SER A 42 1.13 8.99 -5.04
CA SER A 42 0.67 9.71 -3.87
C SER A 42 0.46 8.67 -2.75
N ILE A 43 0.73 9.01 -1.49
CA ILE A 43 0.47 8.13 -0.33
C ILE A 43 -0.95 7.53 -0.40
N GLU A 44 -1.88 8.32 -0.96
CA GLU A 44 -3.25 7.95 -1.24
C GLU A 44 -3.38 6.80 -2.26
N ASP A 45 -2.62 6.82 -3.35
CA ASP A 45 -2.62 5.77 -4.39
C ASP A 45 -2.11 4.44 -3.84
N LEU A 46 -1.06 4.47 -3.02
CA LEU A 46 -0.54 3.26 -2.36
C LEU A 46 -1.57 2.67 -1.40
N SER A 47 -2.23 3.51 -0.61
CA SER A 47 -3.30 3.08 0.29
C SER A 47 -4.48 2.47 -0.47
N ALA A 48 -4.81 3.00 -1.65
CA ALA A 48 -5.85 2.49 -2.52
C ALA A 48 -5.46 1.12 -3.11
N LEU A 49 -4.23 0.98 -3.61
CA LEU A 49 -3.71 -0.29 -4.13
C LEU A 49 -3.70 -1.39 -3.07
N VAL A 50 -3.27 -1.08 -1.85
CA VAL A 50 -3.32 -2.01 -0.72
C VAL A 50 -4.76 -2.44 -0.42
N LYS A 51 -5.71 -1.50 -0.39
CA LYS A 51 -7.12 -1.80 -0.12
C LYS A 51 -7.73 -2.71 -1.20
N VAL A 52 -7.43 -2.44 -2.47
CA VAL A 52 -7.86 -3.28 -3.58
C VAL A 52 -7.27 -4.68 -3.42
N ARG A 53 -5.95 -4.80 -3.24
CA ARG A 53 -5.29 -6.09 -3.09
C ARG A 53 -5.80 -6.88 -1.88
N ARG A 54 -5.98 -6.23 -0.74
CA ARG A 54 -6.58 -6.83 0.46
C ARG A 54 -7.98 -7.38 0.14
N SER A 55 -8.81 -6.61 -0.56
CA SER A 55 -10.17 -7.00 -0.90
C SER A 55 -10.21 -8.23 -1.82
N GLU A 56 -9.30 -8.29 -2.80
CA GLU A 56 -9.12 -9.48 -3.65
C GLU A 56 -8.76 -10.71 -2.83
N LEU A 57 -7.77 -10.60 -1.93
CA LEU A 57 -7.31 -11.71 -1.10
C LEU A 57 -8.38 -12.17 -0.10
N LEU A 58 -9.16 -11.24 0.48
CA LEU A 58 -10.30 -11.56 1.34
C LEU A 58 -11.41 -12.30 0.57
N THR A 59 -11.68 -11.88 -0.67
CA THR A 59 -12.65 -12.53 -1.55
C THR A 59 -12.20 -13.94 -1.92
N PHE A 60 -10.93 -14.09 -2.29
CA PHE A 60 -10.33 -15.40 -2.56
C PHE A 60 -10.41 -16.33 -1.33
N ALA A 61 -10.05 -15.83 -0.15
CA ALA A 61 -10.17 -16.60 1.09
C ALA A 61 -11.62 -17.01 1.39
N ALA A 62 -12.60 -16.11 1.17
CA ALA A 62 -14.01 -16.42 1.34
C ALA A 62 -14.47 -17.55 0.41
N HIS A 63 -14.05 -17.53 -0.86
CA HIS A 63 -14.35 -18.61 -1.80
C HIS A 63 -13.74 -19.96 -1.37
N ARG A 64 -12.50 -19.98 -0.87
CA ARG A 64 -11.86 -21.21 -0.38
C ARG A 64 -12.52 -21.73 0.91
N MET A 65 -12.97 -20.84 1.78
CA MET A 65 -13.65 -21.19 3.03
C MET A 65 -15.07 -21.72 2.83
N GLY A 66 -15.80 -21.31 1.78
CA GLY A 66 -17.19 -21.69 1.57
C GLY A 66 -17.45 -23.19 1.70
N PRO A 67 -16.81 -24.04 0.88
CA PRO A 67 -16.99 -25.49 0.96
C PRO A 67 -16.58 -26.10 2.30
N LEU A 68 -15.53 -25.57 2.94
CA LEU A 68 -15.06 -26.05 4.25
C LEU A 68 -16.05 -25.70 5.37
N GLN A 69 -16.67 -24.51 5.30
CA GLN A 69 -17.73 -24.11 6.20
C GLN A 69 -18.99 -24.93 5.97
N ASP A 70 -19.37 -25.20 4.71
CA ASP A 70 -20.52 -26.06 4.40
C ASP A 70 -20.33 -27.45 5.02
N ALA A 71 -19.13 -28.05 4.88
CA ALA A 71 -18.79 -29.33 5.48
C ALA A 71 -18.85 -29.31 7.01
N MET A 72 -18.43 -28.20 7.63
CA MET A 72 -18.52 -28.00 9.08
C MET A 72 -19.98 -27.90 9.54
N ASP A 73 -20.79 -27.13 8.82
CA ASP A 73 -22.18 -26.84 9.15
C ASP A 73 -23.06 -28.09 9.06
N ILE A 74 -22.77 -29.00 8.12
CA ILE A 74 -23.44 -30.31 8.00
C ILE A 74 -22.78 -31.43 8.80
N GLY A 75 -21.69 -31.13 9.53
CA GLY A 75 -21.00 -32.08 10.41
C GLY A 75 -20.22 -33.18 9.68
N CYS A 76 -19.87 -32.99 8.40
CA CYS A 76 -19.07 -33.93 7.62
C CYS A 76 -17.61 -33.51 7.43
N ILE A 77 -17.18 -32.43 8.09
CA ILE A 77 -15.81 -31.92 8.00
C ILE A 77 -14.79 -32.94 8.52
N THR A 78 -13.74 -33.17 7.76
CA THR A 78 -12.60 -33.99 8.18
C THR A 78 -11.62 -33.19 9.07
N ASP A 79 -10.77 -33.88 9.83
CA ASP A 79 -9.73 -33.20 10.63
C ASP A 79 -8.79 -32.32 9.79
N VAL A 80 -8.55 -32.73 8.54
CA VAL A 80 -7.70 -31.98 7.59
C VAL A 80 -8.40 -30.70 7.15
N GLU A 81 -9.67 -30.78 6.76
CA GLU A 81 -10.48 -29.63 6.37
C GLU A 81 -10.69 -28.67 7.53
N ALA A 82 -10.89 -29.17 8.76
CA ALA A 82 -11.01 -28.34 9.96
C ALA A 82 -9.74 -27.53 10.23
N LYS A 83 -8.56 -28.15 10.08
CA LYS A 83 -7.27 -27.44 10.17
C LYS A 83 -7.12 -26.42 9.05
N GLN A 84 -7.49 -26.77 7.82
CA GLN A 84 -7.41 -25.86 6.68
C GLN A 84 -8.34 -24.65 6.87
N LEU A 85 -9.55 -24.87 7.36
CA LEU A 85 -10.51 -23.83 7.70
C LEU A 85 -9.99 -22.86 8.77
N LEU A 86 -9.30 -23.40 9.80
CA LEU A 86 -8.65 -22.59 10.81
C LEU A 86 -7.53 -21.72 10.22
N LEU A 87 -6.70 -22.27 9.33
CA LEU A 87 -5.65 -21.51 8.64
C LEU A 87 -6.24 -20.37 7.80
N TRP A 88 -7.33 -20.62 7.06
CA TRP A 88 -8.02 -19.57 6.30
C TRP A 88 -8.63 -18.48 7.18
N LYS A 89 -9.19 -18.84 8.35
CA LYS A 89 -9.69 -17.86 9.33
C LYS A 89 -8.55 -16.97 9.85
N ASN A 90 -7.42 -17.56 10.22
CA ASN A 90 -6.23 -16.81 10.64
C ASN A 90 -5.71 -15.89 9.53
N TYR A 91 -5.65 -16.39 8.29
CA TYR A 91 -5.26 -15.61 7.12
C TYR A 91 -6.13 -14.36 6.93
N ARG A 92 -7.45 -14.49 6.98
CA ARG A 92 -8.37 -13.33 6.89
C ARG A 92 -8.18 -12.33 8.03
N ILE A 93 -7.90 -12.80 9.25
CA ILE A 93 -7.61 -11.92 10.38
C ILE A 93 -6.32 -11.13 10.12
N SER A 94 -5.26 -11.79 9.66
CA SER A 94 -4.00 -11.14 9.30
C SER A 94 -4.17 -10.12 8.17
N LEU A 95 -4.95 -10.45 7.14
CA LEU A 95 -5.27 -9.52 6.05
C LEU A 95 -6.05 -8.28 6.52
N ASN A 96 -6.99 -8.44 7.46
CA ASN A 96 -7.75 -7.30 7.98
C ASN A 96 -6.86 -6.35 8.79
N ARG A 97 -5.86 -6.88 9.50
CA ARG A 97 -4.90 -6.10 10.28
C ARG A 97 -3.78 -5.48 9.45
N ILE A 98 -3.76 -5.73 8.14
CA ILE A 98 -2.69 -5.22 7.28
C ILE A 98 -2.68 -3.69 7.24
N GLU A 99 -3.85 -3.04 7.38
CA GLU A 99 -4.00 -1.57 7.46
C GLU A 99 -3.37 -0.95 8.71
N GLU A 100 -3.09 -1.75 9.74
CA GLU A 100 -2.37 -1.30 10.94
C GLU A 100 -0.84 -1.36 10.76
N GLN A 101 -0.35 -1.94 9.65
CA GLN A 101 1.08 -2.04 9.35
C GLN A 101 1.59 -0.82 8.58
N ASP A 102 2.84 -0.47 8.81
CA ASP A 102 3.52 0.56 8.05
C ASP A 102 3.89 0.02 6.65
N PHE A 103 3.04 0.33 5.66
CA PHE A 103 3.24 -0.05 4.26
C PHE A 103 4.48 0.56 3.61
N PHE A 104 5.12 1.54 4.26
CA PHE A 104 6.37 2.15 3.82
C PHE A 104 7.60 1.42 4.35
N SER A 105 7.42 0.46 5.27
CA SER A 105 8.52 -0.38 5.71
C SER A 105 8.93 -1.34 4.58
N SER A 106 10.24 -1.40 4.31
CA SER A 106 10.83 -2.41 3.41
C SER A 106 10.60 -3.85 3.88
N GLU A 107 10.10 -4.04 5.09
CA GLU A 107 9.76 -5.34 5.69
C GLU A 107 8.29 -5.72 5.48
N PHE A 108 7.48 -4.89 4.80
CA PHE A 108 6.08 -5.21 4.53
C PHE A 108 5.97 -6.49 3.68
N GLN A 109 5.32 -7.50 4.24
CA GLN A 109 5.05 -8.77 3.55
C GLN A 109 3.58 -9.12 3.71
N TRP A 110 2.97 -9.54 2.60
CA TRP A 110 1.62 -10.12 2.64
C TRP A 110 1.66 -11.44 3.41
N PRO A 111 0.63 -11.73 4.23
CA PRO A 111 0.53 -13.05 4.85
C PRO A 111 0.50 -14.12 3.75
N LEU A 112 1.09 -15.28 4.04
CA LEU A 112 1.03 -16.43 3.15
C LEU A 112 -0.36 -17.06 3.23
N SER A 113 -0.93 -17.39 2.08
CA SER A 113 -2.18 -18.12 2.04
C SER A 113 -2.00 -19.55 2.56
N PRO A 114 -3.06 -20.18 3.11
CA PRO A 114 -2.99 -21.57 3.54
C PRO A 114 -2.56 -22.54 2.44
N ASP A 115 -2.88 -22.25 1.18
CA ASP A 115 -2.42 -23.07 0.05
C ASP A 115 -0.90 -23.03 -0.10
N GLU A 116 -0.29 -21.84 0.08
CA GLU A 116 1.17 -21.67 0.06
C GLU A 116 1.84 -22.30 1.27
N ILE A 117 1.20 -22.26 2.45
CA ILE A 117 1.69 -22.92 3.67
C ILE A 117 1.67 -24.44 3.53
N LEU A 118 0.64 -25.00 2.87
CA LEU A 118 0.47 -26.44 2.69
C LEU A 118 1.30 -27.03 1.53
N THR A 119 1.89 -26.18 0.69
CA THR A 119 2.73 -26.59 -0.45
C THR A 119 4.23 -26.55 -0.11
N GLN A 120 4.61 -26.12 1.10
CA GLN A 120 5.98 -26.15 1.62
C GLN A 120 6.24 -27.38 2.48
#